data_AF-A0A133VG29-F1
#
_entry.id   AF-A0A133VG29-F1
#
_cell.length_a   1.000
_cell.length_b   1.000
_cell.length_c   1.000
_cell.angle_alpha   90.00
_cell.angle_beta   90.00
_cell.angle_gamma   90.00
#
_symmetry.space_group_name_H-M   'P 1'
#
loop_
_entity.id
_entity.type
_entity.pdbx_description
1 polymer ?
#
loop_
_entity_poly.entity_id
_entity_poly.type
_entity_poly.pdbx_seq_one_letter_code
_entity_poly.pdbx_strand_id
1 'polypeptide(L)'
;MEDLNFAERIDKEDDDSRLYYRGSFVTDLIKIRLRKEKAEEVLSNYGKREDSKWKRYLKKEIEVVDPLLIVALGSRTYRTLIRKRIVNRPVEKTYHYGSLRFPNNEKELRDQLGRVNRVYEFLKGER
;
A
#
# COMPACT_ATOMS: atom_id res chain seq x y z
N MET A 1 5.38 36.15 14.44
CA MET A 1 5.04 35.30 13.27
C MET A 1 5.67 33.96 13.60
N GLU A 2 4.88 33.05 14.18
CA GLU A 2 5.39 31.79 14.74
C GLU A 2 5.47 30.74 13.63
N ASP A 3 6.67 30.21 13.43
CA ASP A 3 6.93 29.08 12.54
C ASP A 3 6.28 27.83 13.13
N LEU A 4 5.12 27.45 12.59
CA LEU A 4 4.46 26.19 12.92
C LEU A 4 5.39 25.02 12.58
N ASN A 5 5.49 24.08 13.52
CA ASN A 5 6.25 22.86 13.35
C ASN A 5 5.68 22.07 12.15
N PHE A 6 6.51 21.35 11.38
CA PHE A 6 6.06 20.63 10.17
C PHE A 6 4.85 19.72 10.43
N ALA A 7 4.78 19.11 11.62
CA ALA A 7 3.64 18.32 12.07
C ALA A 7 2.33 19.12 12.24
N GLU A 8 2.42 20.37 12.70
CA GLU A 8 1.27 21.26 12.89
C GLU A 8 0.76 21.87 11.57
N ARG A 9 1.62 21.92 10.54
CA ARG A 9 1.20 22.31 9.18
C ARG A 9 0.38 21.20 8.51
N ILE A 10 0.71 19.93 8.77
CA ILE A 10 -0.08 18.79 8.26
C ILE A 10 -1.49 18.80 8.88
N ASP A 11 -1.61 19.03 10.19
CA ASP A 11 -2.91 19.01 10.89
C ASP A 11 -3.87 20.15 10.46
N LYS A 12 -3.34 21.25 9.87
CA LYS A 12 -4.16 22.38 9.38
C LYS A 12 -4.49 22.33 7.89
N GLU A 13 -3.73 21.59 7.08
CA GLU A 13 -4.08 21.28 5.68
C GLU A 13 -4.94 19.98 5.59
N ASP A 14 -5.26 19.37 6.73
CA ASP A 14 -5.76 18.00 6.85
C ASP A 14 -7.27 17.81 6.66
N ASP A 15 -8.05 18.87 6.38
CA ASP A 15 -9.49 18.69 6.13
C ASP A 15 -9.75 18.14 4.71
N ASP A 16 -8.96 18.56 3.71
CA ASP A 16 -9.04 18.02 2.35
C ASP A 16 -8.22 16.73 2.17
N SER A 17 -7.15 16.51 2.94
CA SER A 17 -6.32 15.30 2.85
C SER A 17 -7.03 14.06 3.42
N ARG A 18 -7.87 14.24 4.46
CA ARG A 18 -8.68 13.18 5.10
C ARG A 18 -9.80 12.65 4.20
N LEU A 19 -10.19 13.42 3.19
CA LEU A 19 -11.15 12.99 2.17
C LEU A 19 -10.59 11.89 1.26
N TYR A 20 -9.29 11.87 0.97
CA TYR A 20 -8.70 10.93 0.00
C TYR A 20 -8.58 9.48 0.48
N TYR A 21 -8.70 9.22 1.78
CA TYR A 21 -8.52 7.88 2.36
C TYR A 21 -9.78 7.26 2.98
N ARG A 22 -10.90 7.99 3.03
CA ARG A 22 -12.19 7.41 3.43
C ARG A 22 -12.57 6.30 2.44
N GLY A 23 -12.61 5.05 2.93
CA GLY A 23 -12.87 3.87 2.11
C GLY A 23 -11.63 3.08 1.67
N SER A 24 -10.43 3.46 2.14
CA SER A 24 -9.21 2.67 1.92
C SER A 24 -9.00 1.60 2.99
N PHE A 25 -8.48 0.43 2.58
CA PHE A 25 -8.12 -0.66 3.49
C PHE A 25 -6.63 -0.97 3.38
N VAL A 26 -5.89 -0.82 4.49
CA VAL A 26 -4.45 -1.08 4.54
C VAL A 26 -4.20 -2.46 5.11
N THR A 27 -3.37 -3.25 4.43
CA THR A 27 -3.08 -4.62 4.84
C THR A 27 -1.70 -5.07 4.39
N ASP A 28 -1.09 -5.99 5.14
CA ASP A 28 0.24 -6.52 4.88
C ASP A 28 0.19 -7.92 4.25
N LEU A 29 1.22 -8.25 3.48
CA LEU A 29 1.41 -9.59 2.92
C LEU A 29 1.68 -10.64 4.02
N ILE A 30 2.33 -10.24 5.11
CA ILE A 30 2.64 -11.07 6.28
C ILE A 30 1.90 -10.50 7.48
N LYS A 31 1.10 -11.30 8.18
CA LYS A 31 0.24 -10.83 9.29
C LYS A 31 0.91 -10.88 10.67
N ILE A 32 2.13 -11.42 10.74
CA ILE A 32 2.89 -11.49 11.98
C ILE A 32 3.94 -10.39 12.01
N ARG A 33 4.07 -9.74 13.17
CA ARG A 33 5.12 -8.77 13.40
C ARG A 33 6.41 -9.51 13.73
N LEU A 34 7.35 -9.48 12.80
CA LEU A 34 8.64 -10.13 12.98
C LEU A 34 9.49 -9.29 13.93
N ARG A 35 9.85 -9.87 15.07
CA ARG A 35 10.80 -9.25 16.00
C ARG A 35 12.20 -9.72 15.61
N LYS A 36 13.06 -8.78 15.21
CA LYS A 36 14.50 -8.98 14.94
C LYS A 36 14.87 -9.88 13.74
N GLU A 37 13.93 -10.54 13.07
CA GLU A 37 14.18 -11.29 11.83
C GLU A 37 13.88 -10.42 10.59
N LYS A 38 14.71 -10.53 9.55
CA LYS A 38 14.40 -9.90 8.26
C LYS A 38 13.18 -10.62 7.65
N ALA A 39 12.22 -9.86 7.11
CA ALA A 39 11.07 -10.44 6.40
C ALA A 39 11.47 -11.39 5.25
N GLU A 40 12.69 -11.24 4.74
CA GLU A 40 13.32 -12.14 3.78
C GLU A 40 13.63 -13.52 4.34
N GLU A 41 14.23 -13.59 5.53
CA GLU A 41 14.56 -14.83 6.23
C GLU A 41 13.29 -15.58 6.64
N VAL A 42 12.26 -14.85 7.04
CA VAL A 42 10.96 -15.44 7.36
C VAL A 42 10.30 -16.01 6.12
N LEU A 43 10.27 -15.29 5.01
CA LEU A 43 9.68 -15.83 3.78
C LEU A 43 10.51 -16.96 3.14
N SER A 44 11.79 -17.12 3.49
CA SER A 44 12.59 -18.29 3.11
C SER A 44 12.46 -19.47 4.09
N ASN A 45 12.36 -19.20 5.40
CA ASN A 45 12.32 -20.21 6.47
C ASN A 45 10.93 -20.79 6.69
N TYR A 46 9.90 -19.95 6.56
CA TYR A 46 8.51 -20.39 6.60
C TYR A 46 8.16 -20.96 5.22
N GLY A 47 8.39 -22.26 5.07
CA GLY A 47 8.21 -22.99 3.81
C GLY A 47 6.84 -22.81 3.15
N LYS A 48 6.65 -23.44 1.98
CA LYS A 48 5.48 -23.30 1.09
C LYS A 48 4.09 -23.30 1.78
N ARG A 49 3.95 -23.94 2.95
CA ARG A 49 2.70 -24.03 3.74
C ARG A 49 2.32 -22.73 4.47
N GLU A 50 3.27 -21.92 4.89
CA GLU A 50 2.99 -20.63 5.53
C GLU A 50 2.74 -19.53 4.49
N ASP A 51 3.52 -19.53 3.40
CA ASP A 51 3.26 -18.70 2.21
C ASP A 51 1.85 -18.97 1.63
N SER A 52 1.30 -20.19 1.78
CA SER A 52 -0.08 -20.47 1.36
C SER A 52 -1.12 -19.97 2.36
N LYS A 53 -0.86 -20.03 3.68
CA LYS A 53 -1.75 -19.50 4.72
C LYS A 53 -1.91 -17.98 4.59
N TRP A 54 -0.82 -17.23 4.51
CA TRP A 54 -0.87 -15.76 4.43
C TRP A 54 -1.56 -15.26 3.16
N LYS A 55 -1.29 -15.91 2.02
CA LYS A 55 -2.04 -15.63 0.79
C LYS A 55 -3.52 -15.93 0.91
N ARG A 56 -3.91 -17.02 1.59
CA ARG A 56 -5.33 -17.34 1.79
C ARG A 56 -6.03 -16.26 2.61
N TYR A 57 -5.37 -15.73 3.64
CA TYR A 57 -5.90 -14.59 4.40
C TYR A 57 -6.03 -13.35 3.52
N LEU A 58 -4.96 -12.98 2.80
CA LEU A 58 -4.99 -11.82 1.91
C LEU A 58 -6.06 -11.94 0.83
N LYS A 59 -6.24 -13.13 0.24
CA LYS A 59 -7.29 -13.37 -0.75
C LYS A 59 -8.68 -13.16 -0.15
N LYS A 60 -8.93 -13.68 1.05
CA LYS A 60 -10.20 -13.46 1.77
C LYS A 60 -10.43 -11.98 2.10
N GLU A 61 -9.40 -11.26 2.55
CA GLU A 61 -9.52 -9.82 2.80
C GLU A 61 -9.92 -9.07 1.53
N ILE A 62 -9.31 -9.42 0.41
CA ILE A 62 -9.62 -8.79 -0.89
C ILE A 62 -11.03 -9.16 -1.35
N GLU A 63 -11.48 -10.40 -1.14
CA GLU A 63 -12.85 -10.83 -1.43
C GLU A 63 -13.88 -10.08 -0.57
N VAL A 64 -13.57 -9.80 0.71
CA VAL A 64 -14.48 -9.12 1.65
C VAL A 64 -14.52 -7.61 1.42
N VAL A 65 -13.35 -6.99 1.24
CA VAL A 65 -13.23 -5.55 0.99
C VAL A 65 -13.72 -5.18 -0.41
N ASP A 66 -13.57 -6.12 -1.35
CA ASP A 66 -13.87 -5.97 -2.77
C ASP A 66 -13.33 -4.66 -3.40
N PRO A 67 -12.00 -4.43 -3.33
CA PRO A 67 -11.44 -3.15 -3.75
C PRO A 67 -11.52 -2.96 -5.27
N LEU A 68 -11.88 -1.74 -5.68
CA LEU A 68 -11.83 -1.31 -7.08
C LEU A 68 -10.39 -1.31 -7.63
N LEU A 69 -9.44 -0.89 -6.80
CA LEU A 69 -8.02 -0.78 -7.11
C LEU A 69 -7.19 -1.28 -5.92
N ILE A 70 -6.17 -2.08 -6.20
CA ILE A 70 -5.21 -2.53 -5.18
C ILE A 70 -3.90 -1.78 -5.38
N VAL A 71 -3.38 -1.14 -4.33
CA VAL A 71 -2.08 -0.46 -4.36
C VAL A 71 -1.04 -1.33 -3.66
N ALA A 72 -0.06 -1.80 -4.43
CA ALA A 72 1.02 -2.64 -3.96
C ALA A 72 2.24 -1.80 -3.58
N LEU A 73 2.50 -1.69 -2.27
CA LEU A 73 3.69 -1.03 -1.75
C LEU A 73 4.93 -1.91 -1.98
N GLY A 74 5.75 -1.56 -2.96
CA GLY A 74 7.02 -2.22 -3.28
C GLY A 74 6.94 -3.36 -4.30
N SER A 75 8.07 -3.63 -4.95
CA SER A 75 8.19 -4.63 -6.04
C SER A 75 7.86 -6.06 -5.63
N ARG A 76 8.04 -6.41 -4.34
CA ARG A 76 7.78 -7.77 -3.83
C ARG A 76 6.28 -8.03 -3.71
N THR A 77 5.55 -7.10 -3.11
CA THR A 77 4.10 -7.13 -2.96
C THR A 77 3.44 -7.21 -4.33
N TYR A 78 3.84 -6.31 -5.25
CA TYR A 78 3.32 -6.27 -6.61
C TYR A 78 3.51 -7.59 -7.37
N ARG A 79 4.75 -8.14 -7.37
CA ARG A 79 5.04 -9.44 -7.99
C ARG A 79 4.23 -10.57 -7.38
N THR A 80 3.99 -10.54 -6.07
CA THR A 80 3.23 -11.56 -5.37
C THR A 80 1.76 -11.53 -5.79
N LEU A 81 1.15 -10.35 -5.87
CA LEU A 81 -0.24 -10.18 -6.29
C LEU A 81 -0.46 -10.62 -7.74
N ILE A 82 0.40 -10.19 -8.66
CA ILE A 82 0.23 -10.45 -10.10
C ILE A 82 0.69 -11.85 -10.50
N ARG A 83 1.93 -12.26 -10.19
CA ARG A 83 2.48 -13.53 -10.71
C ARG A 83 1.78 -14.75 -10.14
N LYS A 84 1.28 -14.66 -8.91
CA LYS A 84 0.56 -15.77 -8.25
C LYS A 84 -0.95 -15.69 -8.49
N ARG A 85 -1.43 -14.76 -9.35
CA ARG A 85 -2.86 -14.52 -9.66
C ARG A 85 -3.73 -14.53 -8.39
N ILE A 86 -3.25 -13.85 -7.34
CA ILE A 86 -3.99 -13.78 -6.07
C ILE A 86 -5.28 -12.98 -6.27
N VAL A 87 -5.27 -12.07 -7.24
CA VAL A 87 -6.31 -11.08 -7.47
C VAL A 87 -6.68 -11.01 -8.95
N ASN A 88 -7.95 -10.78 -9.23
CA ASN A 88 -8.48 -10.42 -10.55
C ASN A 88 -8.83 -8.93 -10.62
N ARG A 89 -8.25 -8.11 -9.74
CA ARG A 89 -8.46 -6.67 -9.65
C ARG A 89 -7.25 -5.92 -10.22
N PRO A 90 -7.44 -4.70 -10.75
CA PRO A 90 -6.32 -3.83 -11.12
C PRO A 90 -5.35 -3.65 -9.95
N VAL A 91 -4.06 -3.78 -10.22
CA VAL A 91 -3.01 -3.60 -9.21
C VAL A 91 -2.05 -2.53 -9.67
N GLU A 92 -1.86 -1.51 -8.85
CA GLU A 92 -0.89 -0.45 -9.09
C GLU A 92 0.29 -0.54 -8.13
N LYS A 93 1.51 -0.41 -8.65
CA LYS A 93 2.72 -0.44 -7.83
C LYS A 93 3.10 0.96 -7.37
N THR A 94 3.45 1.12 -6.10
CA THR A 94 4.13 2.32 -5.59
C THR A 94 5.41 1.91 -4.86
N TYR A 95 6.25 2.89 -4.49
CA TYR A 95 7.39 2.59 -3.63
C TYR A 95 6.95 2.24 -2.23
N HIS A 96 7.73 1.40 -1.59
CA HIS A 96 7.57 1.16 -0.16
C HIS A 96 7.98 2.42 0.59
N TYR A 97 7.23 2.83 1.60
CA TYR A 97 7.51 4.04 2.39
C TYR A 97 8.93 4.03 2.98
N GLY A 98 9.44 2.86 3.38
CA GLY A 98 10.83 2.72 3.87
C GLY A 98 11.92 2.99 2.81
N SER A 99 11.57 3.02 1.52
CA SER A 99 12.47 3.41 0.43
C SER A 99 12.41 4.90 0.11
N LEU A 100 11.32 5.58 0.48
CA LEU A 100 11.17 7.02 0.34
C LEU A 100 11.84 7.69 1.54
N ARG A 101 13.12 8.07 1.40
CA ARG A 101 13.82 8.86 2.42
C ARG A 101 13.34 10.30 2.34
N PHE A 102 12.61 10.77 3.35
CA PHE A 102 12.23 12.16 3.45
C PHE A 102 13.41 13.03 3.94
N PRO A 103 13.48 14.30 3.50
CA PRO A 103 12.51 15.03 2.67
C PRO A 103 12.71 14.87 1.15
N ASN A 104 13.84 14.29 0.71
CA ASN A 104 14.29 14.36 -0.70
C ASN A 104 13.40 13.68 -1.74
N ASN A 105 12.41 12.88 -1.33
CA ASN A 105 11.56 12.09 -2.23
C ASN A 105 10.08 12.51 -2.19
N GLU A 106 9.75 13.69 -1.67
CA GLU A 106 8.37 14.17 -1.58
C GLU A 106 7.72 14.32 -2.97
N LYS A 107 8.44 14.90 -3.94
CA LYS A 107 7.95 15.04 -5.31
C LYS A 107 7.62 13.68 -5.93
N GLU A 108 8.51 12.70 -5.76
CA GLU A 108 8.31 11.35 -6.29
C GLU A 108 7.10 10.67 -5.64
N LEU A 109 6.90 10.85 -4.34
CA LEU A 109 5.68 10.38 -3.67
C LEU A 109 4.42 11.04 -4.26
N ARG A 110 4.40 12.37 -4.40
CA ARG A 110 3.26 13.10 -4.97
C ARG A 110 2.94 12.62 -6.39
N ASP A 111 3.95 12.44 -7.24
CA ASP A 111 3.77 11.92 -8.60
C ASP A 111 3.18 10.50 -8.60
N GLN A 112 3.60 9.65 -7.66
CA GLN A 112 3.05 8.31 -7.50
C GLN A 112 1.60 8.31 -7.04
N LEU A 113 1.27 9.11 -6.02
CA LEU A 113 -0.10 9.24 -5.54
C LEU A 113 -1.00 9.82 -6.63
N GLY A 114 -0.54 10.84 -7.36
CA GLY A 114 -1.26 11.42 -8.49
C GLY A 114 -1.56 10.41 -9.59
N ARG A 115 -0.61 9.51 -9.88
CA ARG A 115 -0.83 8.40 -10.83
C ARG A 115 -1.86 7.38 -10.32
N VAL A 116 -1.75 6.96 -9.06
CA VAL A 116 -2.74 6.06 -8.43
C VAL A 116 -4.13 6.67 -8.47
N ASN A 117 -4.26 7.95 -8.13
CA ASN A 117 -5.54 8.67 -8.14
C ASN A 117 -6.15 8.68 -9.54
N ARG A 118 -5.38 9.04 -10.58
CA ARG A 118 -5.88 9.01 -11.98
C ARG A 118 -6.42 7.64 -12.39
N VAL A 119 -5.78 6.56 -11.96
CA VAL A 119 -6.25 5.19 -12.25
C VAL A 119 -7.53 4.87 -11.48
N TYR A 120 -7.60 5.27 -10.20
CA TYR A 120 -8.80 5.06 -9.39
C TYR A 120 -10.02 5.79 -9.97
N GLU A 121 -9.89 7.07 -10.28
CA GLU A 121 -10.96 7.89 -10.90
C GLU A 121 -11.45 7.29 -12.22
N PHE A 122 -10.52 6.84 -13.07
CA PHE A 122 -10.85 6.15 -14.32
C PHE A 122 -11.65 4.87 -14.08
N LEU A 123 -11.26 4.05 -13.10
CA LEU A 123 -11.97 2.81 -12.76
C LEU A 123 -13.35 3.08 -12.13
N LYS A 124 -13.51 4.20 -11.43
CA LYS A 124 -14.76 4.61 -10.80
C LYS A 124 -15.80 5.10 -11.82
N GLY A 125 -15.38 5.36 -13.06
CA GLY A 125 -16.23 5.95 -14.09
C GLY A 125 -16.43 7.45 -13.91
N GLU A 126 -15.62 8.10 -13.07
CA GLU A 126 -15.60 9.55 -12.90
C GLU A 126 -14.66 10.14 -13.95
N ARG A 127 -15.08 10.12 -15.23
CA ARG A 127 -14.51 10.91 -16.32
C ARG A 127 -15.37 10.88 -17.59
#